data_AF-A0A349SMU0-F1
#
_entry.id   AF-A0A349SMU0-F1
#
_cell.length_a   1.000
_cell.length_b   1.000
_cell.length_c   1.000
_cell.angle_alpha   90.00
_cell.angle_beta   90.00
_cell.angle_gamma   90.00
#
_symmetry.space_group_name_H-M   'P 1'
#
loop_
_entity.id
_entity.type
_entity.pdbx_description
1 polymer ?
#
loop_
_entity_poly.entity_id
_entity_poly.type
_entity_poly.pdbx_seq_one_letter_code
_entity_poly.pdbx_strand_id
1 'polypeptide(L)'
;EPLVTGFDTHWLCNRVAVQEKPWTWQLLNWRIAAKEFAISGAEHNQRIRDKQFIHFLRETLLGNHRLVRQMQKESPHFLVDDTLNGLAAKMNALTCSLDVDPAVLQATADAFDANFMGGGHLQNDDQIRRILHARQWGPDRLRTCKPAPLQSSGAGPFIAIQSQLITRKSLGGLRTDLKSRVLDFDDQPIDGLYCVGEAAGFGGGGASGKRSLEGTFLPGCIMTARAAARSIIAGR
;
A
#
# COMPACT_ATOMS: atom_id res chain seq x y z
N GLU A 1 -6.61 15.99 -12.58
CA GLU A 1 -7.51 15.14 -11.77
C GLU A 1 -6.69 14.41 -10.71
N PRO A 2 -7.25 14.13 -9.52
CA PRO A 2 -6.54 13.42 -8.46
C PRO A 2 -6.30 11.96 -8.84
N LEU A 3 -5.09 11.45 -8.56
CA LEU A 3 -4.78 10.02 -8.68
C LEU A 3 -5.23 9.31 -7.42
N VAL A 4 -6.10 8.31 -7.55
CA VAL A 4 -6.63 7.61 -6.38
C VAL A 4 -5.99 6.23 -6.25
N THR A 5 -5.29 6.02 -5.14
CA THR A 5 -4.66 4.74 -4.79
C THR A 5 -5.68 3.61 -4.83
N GLY A 6 -5.29 2.48 -5.41
CA GLY A 6 -6.17 1.33 -5.65
C GLY A 6 -6.88 1.36 -7.00
N PHE A 7 -7.03 2.54 -7.61
CA PHE A 7 -7.59 2.71 -8.96
C PHE A 7 -6.49 3.09 -9.97
N ASP A 8 -5.60 4.00 -9.59
CA ASP A 8 -4.55 4.56 -10.47
C ASP A 8 -3.13 4.23 -10.00
N THR A 9 -2.94 3.20 -9.16
CA THR A 9 -1.67 2.92 -8.46
C THR A 9 -0.44 2.89 -9.38
N HIS A 10 -0.55 2.25 -10.54
CA HIS A 10 0.56 2.22 -11.51
C HIS A 10 0.93 3.62 -12.00
N TRP A 11 -0.05 4.49 -12.26
CA TRP A 11 0.22 5.85 -12.70
C TRP A 11 0.76 6.71 -11.57
N LEU A 12 0.21 6.57 -10.36
CA LEU A 12 0.73 7.23 -9.15
C LEU A 12 2.20 6.90 -8.93
N CYS A 13 2.58 5.61 -9.01
CA CYS A 13 3.98 5.20 -8.89
C CYS A 13 4.86 5.83 -9.98
N ASN A 14 4.43 5.83 -11.25
CA ASN A 14 5.20 6.50 -12.31
C ASN A 14 5.36 8.00 -12.03
N ARG A 15 4.30 8.67 -11.59
CA ARG A 15 4.33 10.10 -11.28
C ARG A 15 5.24 10.45 -10.10
N VAL A 16 5.38 9.57 -9.11
CA VAL A 16 6.33 9.77 -8.01
C VAL A 16 7.76 9.47 -8.47
N ALA A 17 7.97 8.40 -9.25
CA ALA A 17 9.29 7.97 -9.69
C ALA A 17 10.01 8.99 -10.60
N VAL A 18 9.27 9.78 -11.38
CA VAL A 18 9.85 10.79 -12.29
C VAL A 18 10.10 12.16 -11.63
N GLN A 19 9.73 12.33 -10.36
CA GLN A 19 10.02 13.59 -9.65
C GLN A 19 11.49 13.68 -9.30
N GLU A 20 12.03 14.90 -9.28
CA GLU A 20 13.39 15.18 -8.80
C GLU A 20 13.58 14.67 -7.36
N LYS A 21 12.54 14.80 -6.53
CA LYS A 21 12.43 14.25 -5.19
C LYS A 21 11.43 13.10 -5.21
N PRO A 22 11.86 11.82 -5.34
CA PRO A 22 10.98 10.69 -5.61
C PRO A 22 10.24 10.18 -4.37
N TRP A 23 9.71 11.10 -3.57
CA TRP A 23 8.87 10.85 -2.41
C TRP A 23 7.59 11.67 -2.51
N THR A 24 6.58 11.27 -1.75
CA THR A 24 5.29 11.95 -1.65
C THR A 24 4.78 11.91 -0.21
N TRP A 25 3.74 12.68 0.08
CA TRP A 25 3.11 12.73 1.40
C TRP A 25 1.68 12.22 1.34
N GLN A 26 1.31 11.35 2.28
CA GLN A 26 -0.09 11.04 2.56
C GLN A 26 -0.58 11.93 3.69
N LEU A 27 -1.53 12.81 3.39
CA LEU A 27 -2.22 13.65 4.37
C LEU A 27 -3.51 12.96 4.82
N LEU A 28 -3.70 12.84 6.14
CA LEU A 28 -4.90 12.30 6.74
C LEU A 28 -5.12 12.91 8.15
N ASN A 29 -6.24 12.57 8.78
CA ASN A 29 -6.50 12.90 10.19
C ASN A 29 -6.54 11.63 11.05
N TRP A 30 -6.52 11.81 12.36
CA TRP A 30 -6.52 10.71 13.31
C TRP A 30 -7.72 9.77 13.16
N ARG A 31 -8.91 10.30 12.88
CA ARG A 31 -10.11 9.50 12.61
C ARG A 31 -9.89 8.52 11.45
N ILE A 32 -9.29 8.99 10.34
CA ILE A 32 -8.97 8.15 9.18
C ILE A 32 -7.88 7.14 9.56
N ALA A 33 -6.78 7.59 10.17
CA ALA A 33 -5.69 6.71 10.54
C ALA A 33 -6.14 5.59 11.50
N ALA A 34 -6.91 5.94 12.52
CA ALA A 34 -7.42 4.97 13.49
C ALA A 34 -8.25 3.87 12.83
N LYS A 35 -8.94 4.15 11.73
CA LYS A 35 -9.77 3.15 11.06
C LYS A 35 -9.05 2.42 9.93
N GLU A 36 -8.30 3.15 9.11
CA GLU A 36 -7.78 2.65 7.83
C GLU A 36 -6.30 2.27 7.89
N PHE A 37 -5.53 2.79 8.84
CA PHE A 37 -4.08 2.59 8.86
C PHE A 37 -3.73 1.15 9.23
N ALA A 38 -3.00 0.49 8.32
CA ALA A 38 -2.53 -0.87 8.47
C ALA A 38 -1.13 -1.02 7.88
N ILE A 39 -0.31 -1.85 8.51
CA ILE A 39 1.02 -2.23 8.03
C ILE A 39 1.01 -3.73 7.78
N SER A 40 1.53 -4.17 6.64
CA SER A 40 1.70 -5.59 6.35
C SER A 40 2.90 -6.16 7.12
N GLY A 41 2.76 -7.36 7.70
CA GLY A 41 3.86 -8.07 8.38
C GLY A 41 3.54 -8.48 9.82
N ALA A 42 4.10 -9.59 10.28
CA ALA A 42 3.76 -10.16 11.59
C ALA A 42 4.22 -9.30 12.79
N GLU A 43 5.24 -8.46 12.60
CA GLU A 43 5.79 -7.59 13.64
C GLU A 43 4.76 -6.60 14.20
N HIS A 44 4.01 -5.96 13.31
CA HIS A 44 2.99 -4.95 13.66
C HIS A 44 1.61 -5.58 13.92
N ASN A 45 1.42 -6.84 13.50
CA ASN A 45 0.15 -7.58 13.56
C ASN A 45 0.18 -8.70 14.61
N GLN A 46 0.61 -8.37 15.83
CA GLN A 46 0.70 -9.31 16.96
C GLN A 46 -0.61 -10.05 17.22
N ARG A 47 -1.76 -9.38 17.06
CA ARG A 47 -3.08 -10.02 17.25
C ARG A 47 -3.32 -11.16 16.27
N ILE A 48 -2.82 -11.05 15.03
CA ILE A 48 -2.93 -12.11 14.01
C ILE A 48 -1.88 -13.20 14.28
N ARG A 49 -0.62 -12.80 14.51
CA ARG A 49 0.50 -13.72 14.80
C ARG A 49 0.19 -14.63 15.99
N ASP A 50 -0.31 -14.03 17.07
CA ASP A 50 -0.55 -14.70 18.35
C ASP A 50 -2.01 -15.20 18.46
N LYS A 51 -2.77 -15.18 17.35
CA LYS A 51 -4.15 -15.69 17.21
C LYS A 51 -5.15 -15.11 18.22
N GLN A 52 -5.00 -13.84 18.58
CA GLN A 52 -5.83 -13.13 19.56
C GLN A 52 -7.10 -12.55 18.93
N PHE A 53 -8.03 -13.42 18.50
CA PHE A 53 -9.21 -13.05 17.71
C PHE A 53 -10.11 -11.99 18.38
N ILE A 54 -10.38 -12.10 19.68
CA ILE A 54 -11.25 -11.15 20.40
C ILE A 54 -10.65 -9.74 20.38
N HIS A 55 -9.35 -9.63 20.65
CA HIS A 55 -8.64 -8.35 20.63
C HIS A 55 -8.56 -7.77 19.22
N PHE A 56 -8.34 -8.62 18.22
CA PHE A 56 -8.36 -8.23 16.82
C PHE A 56 -9.72 -7.65 16.39
N LEU A 57 -10.82 -8.31 16.76
CA LEU A 57 -12.17 -7.82 16.45
C LEU A 57 -12.47 -6.50 17.18
N ARG A 58 -12.05 -6.39 18.45
CA ARG A 58 -12.18 -5.14 19.22
C ARG A 58 -11.41 -3.99 18.58
N GLU A 59 -10.17 -4.20 18.16
CA GLU A 59 -9.37 -3.18 17.46
C GLU A 59 -9.98 -2.82 16.10
N THR A 60 -10.56 -3.79 15.38
CA THR A 60 -11.28 -3.55 14.11
C THR A 60 -12.51 -2.66 14.32
N LEU A 61 -13.23 -2.83 15.44
CA LEU A 61 -14.45 -2.07 15.74
C LEU A 61 -14.16 -0.68 16.34
N LEU A 62 -13.20 -0.59 17.26
CA LEU A 62 -12.89 0.63 18.01
C LEU A 62 -11.79 1.48 17.37
N GLY A 63 -11.12 0.96 16.34
CA GLY A 63 -9.99 1.61 15.69
C GLY A 63 -8.63 1.16 16.24
N ASN A 64 -7.65 1.09 15.34
CA ASN A 64 -6.28 0.68 15.57
C ASN A 64 -5.40 1.82 16.14
N HIS A 65 -5.88 2.48 17.20
CA HIS A 65 -5.15 3.57 17.85
C HIS A 65 -3.77 3.14 18.38
N ARG A 66 -3.62 1.86 18.75
CA ARG A 66 -2.35 1.29 19.18
C ARG A 66 -1.29 1.43 18.09
N LEU A 67 -1.59 0.98 16.87
CA LEU A 67 -0.64 1.04 15.75
C LEU A 67 -0.34 2.49 15.36
N VAL A 68 -1.36 3.36 15.31
CA VAL A 68 -1.15 4.78 14.99
C VAL A 68 -0.22 5.45 16.01
N ARG A 69 -0.42 5.21 17.31
CA ARG A 69 0.48 5.71 18.37
C ARG A 69 1.87 5.10 18.31
N GLN A 70 1.97 3.82 17.97
CA GLN A 70 3.25 3.15 17.77
C GLN A 70 4.04 3.84 16.66
N MET A 71 3.41 4.07 15.50
CA MET A 71 4.08 4.74 14.38
C MET A 71 4.45 6.19 14.68
N GLN A 72 3.57 6.93 15.36
CA GLN A 72 3.88 8.28 15.83
C GLN A 72 5.13 8.32 16.73
N LYS A 73 5.36 7.28 17.52
CA LYS A 73 6.51 7.21 18.44
C LYS A 73 7.78 6.70 17.75
N GLU A 74 7.64 5.73 16.85
CA GLU A 74 8.76 4.92 16.36
C GLU A 74 9.24 5.33 14.97
N SER A 75 8.42 6.02 14.17
CA SER A 75 8.78 6.41 12.80
C SER A 75 9.01 7.90 12.65
N PRO A 76 10.21 8.34 12.24
CA PRO A 76 10.44 9.75 11.92
C PRO A 76 9.64 10.24 10.70
N HIS A 77 9.13 9.31 9.88
CA HIS A 77 8.35 9.60 8.67
C HIS A 77 6.84 9.66 8.94
N PHE A 78 6.40 9.47 10.19
CA PHE A 78 5.01 9.55 10.61
C PHE A 78 4.81 10.80 11.47
N LEU A 79 4.49 11.92 10.81
CA LEU A 79 4.39 13.23 11.45
C LEU A 79 2.95 13.48 11.90
N VAL A 80 2.80 14.05 13.09
CA VAL A 80 1.50 14.37 13.68
C VAL A 80 1.53 15.79 14.21
N ASP A 81 0.50 16.58 13.93
CA ASP A 81 0.33 17.95 14.45
C ASP A 81 -1.15 18.33 14.56
N ASP A 82 -1.49 19.20 15.51
CA ASP A 82 -2.87 19.69 15.68
C ASP A 82 -3.28 20.67 14.58
N THR A 83 -2.31 21.24 13.84
CA THR A 83 -2.55 22.24 12.79
C THR A 83 -1.86 21.85 11.49
N LEU A 84 -2.44 22.21 10.34
CA LEU A 84 -1.78 22.02 9.04
C LEU A 84 -0.50 22.84 8.93
N ASN A 85 -0.44 24.03 9.55
CA ASN A 85 0.76 24.86 9.58
C ASN A 85 1.92 24.20 10.35
N GLY A 86 1.64 23.68 11.56
CA GLY A 86 2.64 22.93 12.33
C GLY A 86 3.05 21.63 11.65
N LEU A 87 2.11 20.96 10.97
CA LEU A 87 2.40 19.77 10.17
C LEU A 87 3.35 20.09 9.00
N ALA A 88 3.09 21.16 8.25
CA ALA A 88 3.95 21.62 7.15
C ALA A 88 5.36 21.96 7.66
N ALA A 89 5.48 22.63 8.80
CA ALA A 89 6.77 22.91 9.43
C ALA A 89 7.55 21.62 9.75
N LYS A 90 6.88 20.59 10.30
CA LYS A 90 7.48 19.27 10.56
C LYS A 90 7.89 18.55 9.26
N MET A 91 7.07 18.62 8.21
CA MET A 91 7.37 18.01 6.91
C MET A 91 8.65 18.61 6.31
N ASN A 92 8.73 19.95 6.28
CA ASN A 92 9.90 20.70 5.82
C ASN A 92 11.15 20.44 6.66
N ALA A 93 11.00 20.34 7.98
CA ALA A 93 12.09 19.98 8.87
C ALA A 93 12.64 18.56 8.59
N LEU A 94 11.76 17.59 8.33
CA LEU A 94 12.17 16.21 8.00
C LEU A 94 12.96 16.15 6.68
N THR A 95 12.53 16.92 5.68
CA THR A 95 13.16 16.93 4.35
C THR A 95 14.33 17.90 4.23
N CYS A 96 14.63 18.65 5.29
CA CYS A 96 15.59 19.75 5.28
C CYS A 96 15.35 20.70 4.09
N SER A 97 14.08 21.02 3.83
CA SER A 97 13.67 21.83 2.68
C SER A 97 12.50 22.76 3.02
N LEU A 98 12.07 23.56 2.04
CA LEU A 98 10.87 24.40 2.14
C LEU A 98 9.88 24.04 1.02
N ASP A 99 9.83 22.76 0.64
CA ASP A 99 9.00 22.29 -0.49
C ASP A 99 7.51 22.31 -0.17
N VAL A 100 7.14 22.26 1.12
CA VAL A 100 5.74 22.26 1.58
C VAL A 100 5.35 23.67 1.99
N ASP A 101 4.60 24.37 1.14
CA ASP A 101 3.97 25.64 1.49
C ASP A 101 2.73 25.40 2.37
N PRO A 102 2.70 25.93 3.62
CA PRO A 102 1.55 25.80 4.51
C PRO A 102 0.24 26.35 3.92
N ALA A 103 0.29 27.42 3.11
CA ALA A 103 -0.90 28.00 2.49
C ALA A 103 -1.48 27.06 1.42
N VAL A 104 -0.62 26.41 0.64
CA VAL A 104 -1.04 25.40 -0.35
C VAL A 104 -1.60 24.16 0.34
N LEU A 105 -0.99 23.71 1.44
CA LEU A 105 -1.50 22.59 2.22
C LEU A 105 -2.90 22.89 2.80
N GLN A 106 -3.08 24.08 3.37
CA GLN A 106 -4.37 24.54 3.88
C GLN A 106 -5.42 24.60 2.76
N ALA A 107 -5.10 25.24 1.63
CA ALA A 107 -6.00 25.35 0.49
C ALA A 107 -6.38 23.97 -0.09
N THR A 108 -5.46 22.99 -0.05
CA THR A 108 -5.74 21.61 -0.48
C THR A 108 -6.77 20.94 0.43
N ALA A 109 -6.63 21.09 1.76
CA ALA A 109 -7.60 20.58 2.72
C ALA A 109 -8.95 21.30 2.61
N ASP A 110 -8.95 22.62 2.44
CA ASP A 110 -10.17 23.42 2.26
C ASP A 110 -10.92 23.01 0.99
N ALA A 111 -10.21 22.79 -0.12
CA ALA A 111 -10.80 22.34 -1.38
C ALA A 111 -11.44 20.95 -1.25
N PHE A 112 -10.83 20.03 -0.49
CA PHE A 112 -11.44 18.74 -0.20
C PHE A 112 -12.70 18.89 0.67
N ASP A 113 -12.62 19.66 1.75
CA ASP A 113 -13.70 19.87 2.72
C ASP A 113 -14.90 20.62 2.11
N ALA A 114 -14.66 21.48 1.12
CA ALA A 114 -15.70 22.17 0.38
C ALA A 114 -16.70 21.24 -0.32
N ASN A 115 -16.29 20.00 -0.66
CA ASN A 115 -17.19 19.00 -1.26
C ASN A 115 -18.33 18.55 -0.33
N PHE A 116 -18.21 18.83 0.97
CA PHE A 116 -19.22 18.48 1.97
C PHE A 116 -20.16 19.65 2.30
N MET A 117 -19.90 20.85 1.75
CA MET A 117 -20.79 21.99 1.85
C MET A 117 -21.97 21.82 0.87
N GLY A 118 -23.22 22.00 1.33
CA GLY A 118 -24.40 21.98 0.43
C GLY A 118 -25.24 20.69 0.41
N GLY A 119 -25.17 19.86 1.45
CA GLY A 119 -26.20 18.82 1.71
C GLY A 119 -26.09 17.53 0.86
N GLY A 120 -25.04 17.37 0.05
CA GLY A 120 -24.67 16.07 -0.53
C GLY A 120 -25.45 15.62 -1.76
N HIS A 121 -26.15 16.52 -2.46
CA HIS A 121 -26.97 16.18 -3.62
C HIS A 121 -26.17 15.76 -4.87
N LEU A 122 -24.95 16.29 -5.06
CA LEU A 122 -24.06 15.96 -6.18
C LEU A 122 -22.63 15.75 -5.65
N GLN A 123 -22.04 14.59 -5.94
CA GLN A 123 -20.67 14.23 -5.54
C GLN A 123 -19.75 14.30 -6.77
N ASN A 124 -19.17 15.47 -7.04
CA ASN A 124 -18.35 15.68 -8.23
C ASN A 124 -16.87 15.33 -8.02
N ASP A 125 -16.38 15.33 -6.78
CA ASP A 125 -15.01 14.90 -6.48
C ASP A 125 -14.84 13.38 -6.69
N ASP A 126 -13.82 13.03 -7.48
CA ASP A 126 -13.55 11.64 -7.86
C ASP A 126 -13.02 10.79 -6.70
N GLN A 127 -12.31 11.40 -5.74
CA GLN A 127 -11.79 10.71 -4.56
C GLN A 127 -12.96 10.24 -3.69
N ILE A 128 -13.93 11.13 -3.43
CA ILE A 128 -15.15 10.80 -2.68
C ILE A 128 -15.96 9.73 -3.40
N ARG A 129 -16.15 9.83 -4.73
CA ARG A 129 -16.86 8.80 -5.51
C ARG A 129 -16.19 7.44 -5.40
N ARG A 130 -14.85 7.38 -5.50
CA ARG A 130 -14.08 6.13 -5.38
C ARG A 130 -14.09 5.54 -3.95
N ILE A 131 -14.04 6.38 -2.92
CA ILE A 131 -14.25 5.95 -1.51
C ILE A 131 -15.65 5.34 -1.35
N LEU A 132 -16.69 6.01 -1.85
CA LEU A 132 -18.07 5.51 -1.78
C LEU A 132 -18.24 4.21 -2.57
N HIS A 133 -17.60 4.09 -3.73
CA HIS A 133 -17.61 2.87 -4.54
C HIS A 133 -16.95 1.70 -3.81
N ALA A 134 -15.76 1.87 -3.25
CA ALA A 134 -15.08 0.81 -2.48
C ALA A 134 -15.97 0.31 -1.32
N ARG A 135 -16.65 1.24 -0.65
CA ARG A 135 -17.57 0.94 0.47
C ARG A 135 -18.84 0.17 0.07
N GLN A 136 -19.11 -0.04 -1.22
CA GLN A 136 -20.19 -0.92 -1.67
C GLN A 136 -19.85 -2.40 -1.41
N TRP A 137 -18.57 -2.76 -1.33
CA TRP A 137 -18.13 -4.08 -0.93
C TRP A 137 -18.05 -4.19 0.60
N GLY A 138 -18.66 -5.23 1.18
CA GLY A 138 -18.86 -5.36 2.62
C GLY A 138 -17.57 -5.28 3.46
N PRO A 139 -16.53 -6.07 3.17
CA PRO A 139 -15.25 -5.99 3.85
C PRO A 139 -14.59 -4.60 3.74
N ASP A 140 -14.65 -3.96 2.57
CA ASP A 140 -14.14 -2.60 2.38
C ASP A 140 -14.92 -1.56 3.18
N ARG A 141 -16.25 -1.71 3.24
CA ARG A 141 -17.11 -0.83 4.04
C ARG A 141 -16.71 -0.78 5.51
N LEU A 142 -16.24 -1.91 6.05
CA LEU A 142 -15.79 -2.05 7.43
C LEU A 142 -14.45 -1.36 7.66
N ARG A 143 -13.49 -1.50 6.73
CA ARG A 143 -12.12 -0.96 6.88
C ARG A 143 -11.95 0.48 6.40
N THR A 144 -12.76 0.97 5.46
CA THR A 144 -12.67 2.33 4.92
C THR A 144 -13.52 3.28 5.75
N CYS A 145 -13.08 4.52 6.00
CA CYS A 145 -13.90 5.55 6.62
C CYS A 145 -15.05 5.97 5.70
N LYS A 146 -16.14 6.44 6.31
CA LYS A 146 -17.09 7.25 5.55
C LYS A 146 -16.38 8.58 5.20
N PRO A 147 -16.53 9.08 3.97
CA PRO A 147 -15.99 10.37 3.59
C PRO A 147 -16.66 11.45 4.44
N ALA A 148 -15.85 12.37 4.96
CA ALA A 148 -16.27 13.52 5.77
C ALA A 148 -15.14 14.56 5.69
N PRO A 149 -15.40 15.85 6.04
CA PRO A 149 -14.36 16.87 6.04
C PRO A 149 -13.15 16.44 6.87
N LEU A 150 -11.97 16.63 6.31
CA LEU A 150 -10.67 16.36 6.91
C LEU A 150 -10.48 17.20 8.18
N GLN A 151 -10.99 18.44 8.20
CA GLN A 151 -10.83 19.40 9.29
C GLN A 151 -12.02 19.43 10.27
N SER A 152 -12.86 18.39 10.26
CA SER A 152 -13.99 18.28 11.20
C SER A 152 -13.53 18.31 12.66
N SER A 153 -14.27 19.04 13.52
CA SER A 153 -14.01 19.06 14.96
C SER A 153 -14.00 17.64 15.54
N GLY A 154 -12.95 17.32 16.33
CA GLY A 154 -12.74 16.00 16.93
C GLY A 154 -12.18 14.92 15.99
N ALA A 155 -11.92 15.22 14.71
CA ALA A 155 -11.33 14.26 13.77
C ALA A 155 -9.78 14.23 13.81
N GLY A 156 -9.17 15.30 14.32
CA GLY A 156 -7.72 15.48 14.43
C GLY A 156 -7.06 14.66 15.55
N PRO A 157 -5.73 14.77 15.72
CA PRO A 157 -4.80 15.65 14.97
C PRO A 157 -4.62 15.26 13.50
N PHE A 158 -3.95 16.13 12.72
CA PHE A 158 -3.52 15.83 11.36
C PHE A 158 -2.26 14.97 11.36
N ILE A 159 -2.13 14.15 10.32
CA ILE A 159 -1.03 13.21 10.13
C ILE A 159 -0.51 13.38 8.70
N ALA A 160 0.81 13.43 8.57
CA ALA A 160 1.52 13.36 7.28
C ALA A 160 2.48 12.17 7.31
N ILE A 161 2.35 11.27 6.34
CA ILE A 161 3.22 10.09 6.21
C ILE A 161 4.07 10.26 4.96
N GLN A 162 5.39 10.38 5.12
CA GLN A 162 6.30 10.40 3.97
C GLN A 162 6.35 9.00 3.36
N SER A 163 6.14 8.92 2.05
CA SER A 163 6.13 7.68 1.28
C SER A 163 7.13 7.78 0.14
N GLN A 164 7.92 6.73 -0.04
CA GLN A 164 8.84 6.58 -1.18
C GLN A 164 8.63 5.20 -1.82
N LEU A 165 8.95 5.09 -3.09
CA LEU A 165 8.84 3.84 -3.81
C LEU A 165 10.01 2.92 -3.46
N ILE A 166 9.69 1.66 -3.18
CA ILE A 166 10.68 0.60 -2.96
C ILE A 166 10.43 -0.55 -3.93
N THR A 167 11.49 -1.24 -4.32
CA THR A 167 11.40 -2.51 -5.04
C THR A 167 11.17 -3.62 -4.03
N ARG A 168 9.96 -4.19 -4.02
CA ARG A 168 9.63 -5.31 -3.12
C ARG A 168 9.85 -6.68 -3.76
N LYS A 169 9.67 -6.79 -5.09
CA LYS A 169 9.66 -8.06 -5.82
C LYS A 169 10.18 -7.88 -7.25
N SER A 170 10.92 -8.86 -7.73
CA SER A 170 11.39 -8.94 -9.11
C SER A 170 10.53 -9.93 -9.90
N LEU A 171 9.87 -9.46 -10.97
CA LEU A 171 9.08 -10.32 -11.86
C LEU A 171 9.93 -11.03 -12.92
N GLY A 172 11.15 -10.53 -13.14
CA GLY A 172 12.15 -11.22 -13.96
C GLY A 172 12.72 -12.44 -13.25
N GLY A 173 13.43 -13.27 -14.00
CA GLY A 173 14.09 -14.46 -13.49
C GLY A 173 14.56 -15.38 -14.61
N LEU A 174 15.15 -16.51 -14.23
CA LEU A 174 15.50 -17.57 -15.18
C LEU A 174 14.25 -18.12 -15.85
N ARG A 175 14.29 -18.25 -17.17
CA ARG A 175 13.22 -18.88 -17.95
C ARG A 175 13.19 -20.38 -17.62
N THR A 176 12.00 -20.91 -17.38
CA THR A 176 11.82 -22.33 -17.09
C THR A 176 10.67 -22.92 -17.88
N ASP A 177 10.69 -24.23 -18.09
CA ASP A 177 9.53 -24.96 -18.59
C ASP A 177 8.53 -25.32 -17.46
N LEU A 178 7.46 -26.05 -17.80
CA LEU A 178 6.43 -26.50 -16.86
C LEU A 178 6.94 -27.53 -15.82
N LYS A 179 8.15 -28.09 -16.02
CA LYS A 179 8.84 -28.95 -15.07
C LYS A 179 9.84 -28.17 -14.21
N SER A 180 9.86 -26.84 -14.34
CA SER A 180 10.76 -25.92 -13.63
C SER A 180 12.25 -26.11 -13.95
N ARG A 181 12.55 -26.72 -15.11
CA ARG A 181 13.92 -26.84 -15.63
C ARG A 181 14.32 -25.51 -16.26
N VAL A 182 15.54 -25.04 -16.00
CA VAL A 182 16.05 -23.82 -16.61
C VAL A 182 16.28 -24.05 -18.10
N LEU A 183 15.88 -23.09 -18.91
CA LEU A 183 16.06 -23.11 -20.36
C LEU A 183 17.27 -22.27 -20.77
N ASP A 184 18.03 -22.76 -21.74
CA ASP A 184 19.06 -21.98 -22.42
C ASP A 184 18.47 -21.04 -23.49
N PHE A 185 19.34 -20.47 -24.34
CA PHE A 185 18.93 -19.52 -25.38
C PHE A 185 18.14 -20.17 -26.54
N ASP A 186 18.23 -21.48 -26.71
CA ASP A 186 17.54 -22.27 -27.73
C ASP A 186 16.30 -23.00 -27.17
N ASP A 187 15.82 -22.56 -26.00
CA ASP A 187 14.70 -23.14 -25.27
C ASP A 187 14.91 -24.62 -24.89
N GLN A 188 16.16 -25.07 -24.79
CA GLN A 188 16.50 -26.41 -24.34
C GLN A 188 16.74 -26.45 -22.82
N PRO A 189 16.24 -27.50 -22.13
CA PRO A 189 16.51 -27.67 -20.71
C PRO A 189 18.00 -27.90 -20.44
N ILE A 190 18.58 -27.10 -19.54
CA ILE A 190 19.93 -27.31 -19.02
C ILE A 190 19.88 -28.46 -18.01
N ASP A 191 20.69 -29.49 -18.25
CA ASP A 191 20.68 -30.69 -17.43
C ASP A 191 21.04 -30.41 -15.97
N GLY A 192 20.30 -31.03 -15.06
CA GLY A 192 20.45 -30.85 -13.61
C GLY A 192 20.06 -29.47 -13.05
N LEU A 193 19.69 -28.49 -13.88
CA LEU A 193 19.43 -27.12 -13.43
C LEU A 193 17.93 -26.79 -13.37
N TYR A 194 17.47 -26.41 -12.17
CA TYR A 194 16.09 -26.05 -11.88
C TYR A 194 16.01 -24.66 -11.25
N CYS A 195 14.91 -23.94 -11.48
CA CYS A 195 14.68 -22.63 -10.86
C CYS A 195 13.21 -22.48 -10.45
N VAL A 196 12.99 -21.91 -9.27
CA VAL A 196 11.67 -21.75 -8.66
C VAL A 196 11.59 -20.44 -7.87
N GLY A 197 10.38 -20.02 -7.51
CA GLY A 197 10.16 -18.83 -6.71
C GLY A 197 10.63 -17.54 -7.38
N GLU A 198 11.07 -16.54 -6.61
CA GLU A 198 11.47 -15.22 -7.13
C GLU A 198 12.60 -15.29 -8.16
N ALA A 199 13.53 -16.24 -8.02
CA ALA A 199 14.61 -16.45 -9.00
C ALA A 199 14.08 -16.85 -10.39
N ALA A 200 12.83 -17.35 -10.47
CA ALA A 200 12.10 -17.65 -11.68
C ALA A 200 10.88 -16.71 -11.88
N GLY A 201 10.90 -15.50 -11.32
CA GLY A 201 9.79 -14.55 -11.43
C GLY A 201 8.50 -15.00 -10.76
N PHE A 202 8.62 -15.80 -9.68
CA PHE A 202 7.52 -16.36 -8.88
C PHE A 202 6.57 -17.33 -9.62
N GLY A 203 7.00 -17.93 -10.73
CA GLY A 203 6.15 -18.88 -11.44
C GLY A 203 6.76 -19.53 -12.69
N GLY A 204 8.06 -19.35 -12.90
CA GLY A 204 8.73 -19.64 -14.17
C GLY A 204 8.81 -18.36 -15.02
N GLY A 205 10.03 -18.02 -15.47
CA GLY A 205 10.39 -16.70 -15.99
C GLY A 205 9.41 -16.11 -17.01
N GLY A 206 8.44 -15.32 -16.52
CA GLY A 206 7.41 -14.68 -17.34
C GLY A 206 5.96 -14.94 -16.92
N ALA A 207 5.66 -15.77 -15.92
CA ALA A 207 4.29 -16.12 -15.53
C ALA A 207 3.38 -14.91 -15.22
N SER A 208 3.95 -13.84 -14.65
CA SER A 208 3.23 -12.57 -14.40
C SER A 208 3.51 -11.49 -15.46
N GLY A 209 4.33 -11.77 -16.46
CA GLY A 209 4.77 -10.79 -17.46
C GLY A 209 5.27 -9.50 -16.81
N LYS A 210 4.68 -8.36 -17.20
CA LYS A 210 5.03 -7.03 -16.68
C LYS A 210 4.30 -6.64 -15.40
N ARG A 211 3.22 -7.32 -15.03
CA ARG A 211 2.34 -6.95 -13.90
C ARG A 211 1.78 -8.19 -13.23
N SER A 212 2.07 -8.34 -11.95
CA SER A 212 1.51 -9.40 -11.11
C SER A 212 0.11 -9.06 -10.60
N LEU A 213 -0.70 -10.08 -10.40
CA LEU A 213 -1.89 -9.98 -9.57
C LEU A 213 -1.52 -10.17 -8.09
N GLU A 214 -2.25 -9.49 -7.21
CA GLU A 214 -2.08 -9.69 -5.77
C GLU A 214 -2.39 -11.15 -5.39
N GLY A 215 -1.58 -11.71 -4.49
CA GLY A 215 -1.77 -13.08 -3.99
C GLY A 215 -1.20 -14.21 -4.85
N THR A 216 -0.67 -13.96 -6.06
CA THR A 216 -0.18 -15.04 -6.95
C THR A 216 1.24 -15.52 -6.63
N PHE A 217 2.05 -14.68 -5.99
CA PHE A 217 3.47 -14.94 -5.76
C PHE A 217 3.75 -16.23 -4.97
N LEU A 218 3.18 -16.35 -3.77
CA LEU A 218 3.42 -17.50 -2.90
C LEU A 218 2.88 -18.81 -3.50
N PRO A 219 1.65 -18.87 -4.05
CA PRO A 219 1.19 -20.05 -4.79
C PRO A 219 2.13 -20.44 -5.92
N GLY A 220 2.62 -19.47 -6.71
CA GLY A 220 3.55 -19.74 -7.79
C GLY A 220 4.88 -20.35 -7.32
N CYS A 221 5.44 -19.86 -6.20
CA CYS A 221 6.59 -20.50 -5.55
C CYS A 221 6.31 -21.96 -5.17
N ILE A 222 5.18 -22.23 -4.51
CA ILE A 222 4.83 -23.56 -4.02
C ILE A 222 4.61 -24.53 -5.18
N MET A 223 3.90 -24.10 -6.22
CA MET A 223 3.56 -24.95 -7.36
C MET A 223 4.79 -25.28 -8.21
N THR A 224 5.66 -24.30 -8.47
CA THR A 224 6.93 -24.53 -9.18
C THR A 224 7.89 -25.40 -8.38
N ALA A 225 8.00 -25.19 -7.06
CA ALA A 225 8.77 -26.09 -6.19
C ALA A 225 8.28 -27.55 -6.25
N ARG A 226 6.96 -27.76 -6.24
CA ARG A 226 6.37 -29.10 -6.39
C ARG A 226 6.65 -29.71 -7.77
N ALA A 227 6.60 -28.91 -8.83
CA ALA A 227 6.90 -29.36 -10.19
C ALA A 227 8.37 -29.77 -10.34
N ALA A 228 9.29 -28.94 -9.85
CA ALA A 228 10.73 -29.22 -9.82
C ALA A 228 11.01 -30.54 -9.09
N ALA A 229 10.48 -30.71 -7.87
CA ALA A 229 10.68 -31.91 -7.07
C ALA A 229 10.20 -33.18 -7.81
N ARG A 230 9.02 -33.12 -8.45
CA ARG A 230 8.49 -34.24 -9.25
C ARG A 230 9.39 -34.57 -10.44
N SER A 231 9.88 -33.55 -11.14
CA SER A 231 10.77 -33.75 -12.30
C SER A 231 12.10 -34.36 -11.88
N ILE A 232 12.67 -33.93 -10.75
CA ILE A 232 13.93 -34.46 -10.22
C ILE A 232 13.77 -35.93 -9.83
N ILE A 233 12.66 -36.29 -9.20
CA ILE A 233 12.40 -37.67 -8.76
C ILE A 233 12.12 -38.59 -9.96
N ALA A 234 11.36 -38.13 -10.96
CA ALA A 234 11.01 -38.95 -12.12
C ALA A 234 12.14 -39.10 -13.16
N GLY A 235 13.15 -38.22 -13.10
CA GLY A 235 14.36 -38.30 -13.93
C GLY A 235 15.51 -39.08 -13.28
N ARG A 236 15.32 -39.57 -12.04
CA ARG A 236 16.16 -40.61 -11.42
C ARG A 236 15.61 -41.99 -11.76
#